data_AF-A0AAV5LK78-F1
#
_entry.id   AF-A0AAV5LK78-F1
#
_cell.length_a   1.000
_cell.length_b   1.000
_cell.length_c   1.000
_cell.angle_alpha   90.00
_cell.angle_beta   90.00
_cell.angle_gamma   90.00
#
_symmetry.space_group_name_H-M   'P 1'
#
loop_
_entity.id
_entity.type
_entity.pdbx_description
1 polymer ?
#
loop_
_entity_poly.entity_id
_entity_poly.type
_entity_poly.pdbx_seq_one_letter_code
_entity_poly.pdbx_strand_id
1 'polypeptide(L)'
;MEDFSDFDSLSETEEIANPDSDEESRLLFLTKMGYTEEEASAAIERCGPDSTIAELTDFICAAQMAKAADSLFPIEVYPRPKPSSNDELKLKKRQFDNNPWKSKKQMRLEMSEDDEALHLPNPMIGFGIPTDPCHVTNRILTESAIGPPYFYYENVALAPKGVWNTISRFLYDIQPEFVDSLYFCASARKRGYVHNLPIENRFPLVPLPPHTIKEAFPLTRKWWPSWDSRTKLNCLQTCIASAKLTDRIRKALELHDGDPPESVQKYVIDQCKKWNLVWVGRNKVAPLEPDEVEMLLGFPKNHTRGGGISRTDRYKSLGNSFQVDTVAYHLSVLKEIYPQGVNVLSLFSGIGGAEVALHRLGIPLKNVVSVEISEVNRNILSSWWEQTNQKGKLLHIEDIQQLEDNKIEQLMSHFGGFDLIVGGSPCNNLAGSNRYHRDGLEGKDSALFFDYVRILDSVKRLSPVR
;
A
#
# COMPACT_ATOMS: atom_id res chain seq x y z
N MET A 1 -38.82 26.18 -60.20
CA MET A 1 -38.02 25.08 -60.74
C MET A 1 -36.80 25.03 -59.85
N GLU A 2 -36.92 24.35 -58.72
CA GLU A 2 -36.86 22.88 -58.54
C GLU A 2 -35.46 22.58 -57.95
N ASP A 3 -35.28 21.76 -56.91
CA ASP A 3 -36.26 21.09 -56.04
C ASP A 3 -35.56 20.63 -54.73
N PHE A 4 -36.33 20.17 -53.73
CA PHE A 4 -36.02 19.21 -52.62
C PHE A 4 -34.55 18.98 -52.15
N SER A 5 -34.18 18.71 -50.89
CA SER A 5 -34.81 18.49 -49.57
C SER A 5 -33.65 18.14 -48.57
N ASP A 6 -33.76 17.87 -47.26
CA ASP A 6 -34.89 17.81 -46.31
C ASP A 6 -34.37 17.94 -44.85
N PHE A 7 -35.29 17.97 -43.88
CA PHE A 7 -35.18 17.44 -42.50
C PHE A 7 -34.09 17.95 -41.53
N ASP A 8 -34.46 18.93 -40.70
CA ASP A 8 -33.84 19.17 -39.39
C ASP A 8 -34.01 17.93 -38.49
N SER A 9 -32.91 17.22 -38.22
CA SER A 9 -32.82 16.32 -37.08
C SER A 9 -32.21 17.07 -35.90
N LEU A 10 -33.05 17.51 -34.98
CA LEU A 10 -32.61 18.06 -33.69
C LEU A 10 -31.90 16.97 -32.90
N SER A 11 -30.57 16.95 -32.97
CA SER A 11 -29.76 16.15 -32.05
C SER A 11 -29.86 16.74 -30.65
N GLU A 12 -30.38 15.97 -29.70
CA GLU A 12 -30.26 16.24 -28.27
C GLU A 12 -28.77 16.22 -27.90
N THR A 13 -28.13 17.39 -27.95
CA THR A 13 -26.88 17.62 -27.24
C THR A 13 -27.24 17.84 -25.78
N GLU A 14 -27.02 16.84 -24.93
CA GLU A 14 -26.96 17.06 -23.48
C GLU A 14 -25.88 18.11 -23.21
N GLU A 15 -26.30 19.36 -22.94
CA GLU A 15 -25.41 20.37 -22.39
C GLU A 15 -24.85 19.82 -21.08
N ILE A 16 -23.54 19.57 -21.04
CA ILE A 16 -22.84 19.20 -19.81
C ILE A 16 -22.79 20.46 -18.94
N ALA A 17 -23.87 20.69 -18.20
CA ALA A 17 -23.97 21.73 -17.19
C ALA A 17 -22.84 21.57 -16.18
N ASN A 18 -22.25 22.70 -15.78
CA ASN A 18 -21.12 22.71 -14.86
C ASN A 18 -21.57 22.17 -13.48
N PRO A 19 -21.10 20.99 -13.02
CA PRO A 19 -21.73 20.26 -11.92
C PRO A 19 -21.66 20.97 -10.56
N ASP A 20 -20.79 21.98 -10.41
CA ASP A 20 -20.70 22.76 -9.16
C ASP A 20 -21.84 23.80 -9.00
N SER A 21 -22.63 24.10 -10.05
CA SER A 21 -23.54 25.26 -10.06
C SER A 21 -24.79 25.15 -9.19
N ASP A 22 -25.25 23.93 -8.86
CA ASP A 22 -26.47 23.74 -8.06
C ASP A 22 -26.47 22.43 -7.24
N GLU A 23 -27.21 22.41 -6.13
CA GLU A 23 -27.26 21.30 -5.18
C GLU A 23 -27.92 20.03 -5.76
N GLU A 24 -28.98 20.19 -6.55
CA GLU A 24 -29.70 19.06 -7.19
C GLU A 24 -28.84 18.45 -8.30
N SER A 25 -28.04 19.28 -9.00
CA SER A 25 -27.04 18.83 -9.97
C SER A 25 -25.92 18.01 -9.32
N ARG A 26 -25.39 18.46 -8.17
CA ARG A 26 -24.37 17.72 -7.40
C ARG A 26 -24.89 16.39 -6.87
N LEU A 27 -26.13 16.35 -6.37
CA LEU A 27 -26.78 15.12 -5.91
C LEU A 27 -26.92 14.11 -7.06
N LEU A 28 -27.42 14.55 -8.22
CA LEU A 28 -27.56 13.70 -9.41
C LEU A 28 -26.20 13.20 -9.92
N PHE A 29 -25.16 14.04 -9.89
CA PHE A 29 -23.81 13.66 -10.30
C PHE A 29 -23.21 12.60 -9.37
N LEU A 30 -23.34 12.74 -8.05
CA LEU A 30 -22.88 11.75 -7.08
C LEU A 30 -23.65 10.42 -7.21
N THR A 31 -24.96 10.46 -7.44
CA THR A 31 -25.73 9.23 -7.70
C THR A 31 -25.33 8.57 -9.03
N LYS A 32 -25.01 9.35 -10.08
CA LYS A 32 -24.40 8.84 -11.33
C LYS A 32 -22.99 8.25 -11.10
N MET A 33 -22.24 8.70 -10.09
CA MET A 33 -20.97 8.10 -9.65
C MET A 33 -21.15 6.83 -8.78
N GLY A 34 -22.39 6.39 -8.52
CA GLY A 34 -22.68 5.16 -7.78
C GLY A 34 -22.70 5.30 -6.26
N TYR A 35 -22.79 6.53 -5.72
CA TYR A 35 -23.15 6.75 -4.32
C TYR A 35 -24.66 6.57 -4.12
N THR A 36 -25.11 6.16 -2.92
CA THR A 36 -26.55 6.18 -2.62
C THR A 36 -27.02 7.61 -2.38
N GLU A 37 -28.30 7.87 -2.64
CA GLU A 37 -28.91 9.20 -2.48
C GLU A 37 -28.79 9.71 -1.02
N GLU A 38 -28.88 8.80 -0.04
CA GLU A 38 -28.68 9.13 1.37
C GLU A 38 -27.23 9.46 1.70
N GLU A 39 -26.25 8.82 1.06
CA GLU A 39 -24.83 9.12 1.26
C GLU A 39 -24.42 10.44 0.62
N ALA A 40 -24.92 10.71 -0.59
CA ALA A 40 -24.71 11.97 -1.29
C ALA A 40 -25.36 13.15 -0.54
N SER A 41 -26.64 13.04 -0.15
CA SER A 41 -27.34 14.06 0.66
C SER A 41 -26.62 14.32 1.99
N ALA A 42 -26.22 13.26 2.69
CA ALA A 42 -25.57 13.38 4.00
C ALA A 42 -24.10 13.82 3.94
N ALA A 43 -23.52 13.93 2.74
CA ALA A 43 -22.23 14.58 2.48
C ALA A 43 -22.40 16.06 2.16
N ILE A 44 -23.38 16.41 1.32
CA ILE A 44 -23.74 17.79 0.99
C ILE A 44 -24.10 18.57 2.26
N GLU A 45 -24.99 18.02 3.10
CA GLU A 45 -25.39 18.60 4.40
C GLU A 45 -24.18 18.88 5.33
N ARG A 46 -23.16 18.02 5.30
CA ARG A 46 -22.04 18.05 6.27
C ARG A 46 -20.80 18.78 5.80
N CYS A 47 -20.57 18.86 4.49
CA CYS A 47 -19.46 19.63 3.94
C CYS A 47 -19.87 21.08 3.69
N GLY A 48 -21.16 21.32 3.38
CA GLY A 48 -21.74 22.64 3.12
C GLY A 48 -21.96 22.90 1.62
N PRO A 49 -22.80 23.89 1.28
CA PRO A 49 -23.32 24.07 -0.08
C PRO A 49 -22.28 24.51 -1.12
N ASP A 50 -21.14 25.04 -0.68
CA ASP A 50 -20.02 25.48 -1.54
C ASP A 50 -18.98 24.37 -1.79
N SER A 51 -19.23 23.14 -1.35
CA SER A 51 -18.28 22.02 -1.45
C SER A 51 -18.18 21.46 -2.86
N THR A 52 -16.95 21.24 -3.33
CA THR A 52 -16.70 20.61 -4.64
C THR A 52 -17.10 19.13 -4.66
N ILE A 53 -17.43 18.60 -5.85
CA ILE A 53 -17.69 17.16 -6.04
C ILE A 53 -16.58 16.28 -5.47
N ALA A 54 -15.32 16.72 -5.55
CA ALA A 54 -14.16 16.01 -4.99
C ALA A 54 -14.21 15.94 -3.45
N GLU A 55 -14.52 17.04 -2.76
CA GLU A 55 -14.64 17.07 -1.30
C GLU A 55 -15.84 16.25 -0.80
N LEU A 56 -16.95 16.25 -1.55
CA LEU A 56 -18.12 15.41 -1.26
C LEU A 56 -17.80 13.92 -1.43
N THR A 57 -17.13 13.55 -2.53
CA THR A 57 -16.62 12.19 -2.82
C THR A 57 -15.70 11.70 -1.70
N ASP A 58 -14.72 12.51 -1.30
CA ASP A 58 -13.79 12.21 -0.20
C ASP A 58 -14.52 12.01 1.14
N PHE A 59 -15.54 12.83 1.42
CA PHE A 59 -16.35 12.71 2.63
C PHE A 59 -17.13 11.40 2.67
N ILE A 60 -17.80 11.02 1.58
CA ILE A 60 -18.57 9.76 1.50
C ILE A 60 -17.61 8.57 1.65
N CYS A 61 -16.49 8.56 0.93
CA CYS A 61 -15.46 7.54 1.04
C CYS A 61 -14.97 7.40 2.50
N ALA A 62 -14.67 8.51 3.17
CA ALA A 62 -14.24 8.50 4.57
C ALA A 62 -15.31 7.95 5.52
N ALA A 63 -16.59 8.24 5.27
CA ALA A 63 -17.71 7.74 6.07
C ALA A 63 -17.96 6.23 5.85
N GLN A 64 -17.93 5.75 4.61
CA GLN A 64 -18.00 4.32 4.27
C GLN A 64 -16.82 3.53 4.85
N MET A 65 -15.61 4.11 4.87
CA MET A 65 -14.44 3.52 5.52
C MET A 65 -14.65 3.36 7.03
N ALA A 66 -15.24 4.35 7.70
CA ALA A 66 -15.55 4.27 9.13
C ALA A 66 -16.60 3.19 9.43
N LYS A 67 -17.75 3.19 8.74
CA LYS A 67 -18.82 2.18 8.90
C LYS A 67 -18.28 0.73 8.78
N ALA A 68 -17.36 0.51 7.85
CA ALA A 68 -16.77 -0.80 7.59
C ALA A 68 -15.58 -1.16 8.51
N ALA A 69 -15.03 -0.20 9.25
CA ALA A 69 -14.11 -0.48 10.35
C ALA A 69 -14.92 -0.90 11.60
N ASP A 70 -16.06 -0.25 11.85
CA ASP A 70 -16.97 -0.60 12.94
C ASP A 70 -17.57 -2.01 12.77
N SER A 71 -17.89 -2.44 11.54
CA SER A 71 -18.41 -3.79 11.29
C SER A 71 -17.38 -4.93 11.46
N LEU A 72 -16.09 -4.60 11.66
CA LEU A 72 -15.02 -5.57 11.97
C LEU A 72 -14.80 -5.76 13.49
N PHE A 73 -15.50 -4.99 14.32
CA PHE A 73 -15.52 -5.18 15.77
C PHE A 73 -16.95 -5.49 16.22
N PRO A 74 -17.31 -6.77 16.44
CA PRO A 74 -18.56 -7.12 17.09
C PRO A 74 -18.63 -6.42 18.45
N ILE A 75 -19.62 -5.54 18.62
CA ILE A 75 -19.92 -4.91 19.91
C ILE A 75 -20.22 -6.04 20.90
N GLU A 76 -19.42 -6.15 21.96
CA GLU A 76 -19.82 -6.94 23.14
C GLU A 76 -21.13 -6.35 23.66
N VAL A 77 -22.23 -7.08 23.46
CA VAL A 77 -23.56 -6.67 23.90
C VAL A 77 -23.66 -6.87 25.41
N TYR A 78 -23.10 -5.93 26.17
CA TYR A 78 -23.45 -5.75 27.57
C TYR A 78 -24.94 -5.37 27.63
N PRO A 79 -25.78 -6.12 28.37
CA PRO A 79 -27.21 -5.85 28.40
C PRO A 79 -27.49 -4.50 29.06
N ARG A 80 -28.13 -3.59 28.31
CA ARG A 80 -28.58 -2.30 28.85
C ARG A 80 -29.53 -2.54 30.05
N PRO A 81 -29.35 -1.86 31.19
CA PRO A 81 -30.37 -1.86 32.24
C PRO A 81 -31.66 -1.23 31.69
N LYS A 82 -32.81 -1.86 31.92
CA LYS A 82 -34.11 -1.26 31.59
C LYS A 82 -34.46 -0.18 32.61
N PRO A 83 -35.05 0.96 32.20
CA PRO A 83 -35.69 1.88 33.13
C PRO A 83 -36.87 1.22 33.84
N SER A 84 -37.10 1.61 35.09
CA SER A 84 -38.23 1.15 35.90
C SER A 84 -39.49 1.98 35.64
N SER A 85 -40.61 1.34 35.31
CA SER A 85 -41.95 1.79 35.73
C SER A 85 -42.97 0.67 35.60
N ASN A 86 -43.86 0.59 36.58
CA ASN A 86 -44.94 -0.38 36.73
C ASN A 86 -45.86 -0.47 35.50
N ASP A 87 -46.33 -1.67 35.17
CA ASP A 87 -47.76 -1.99 35.31
C ASP A 87 -48.00 -3.52 35.32
N GLU A 88 -48.86 -3.98 36.22
CA GLU A 88 -49.38 -5.35 36.21
C GLU A 88 -50.63 -5.43 35.32
N LEU A 89 -50.83 -6.55 34.60
CA LEU A 89 -52.10 -7.31 34.60
C LEU A 89 -52.10 -8.57 33.69
N LYS A 90 -51.94 -9.73 34.34
CA LYS A 90 -52.69 -11.00 34.16
C LYS A 90 -53.07 -11.54 32.75
N LEU A 91 -52.44 -12.67 32.42
CA LEU A 91 -53.06 -13.95 31.98
C LEU A 91 -54.02 -14.00 30.75
N LYS A 92 -53.63 -14.79 29.73
CA LYS A 92 -54.17 -16.17 29.55
C LYS A 92 -53.40 -17.02 28.51
N LYS A 93 -53.33 -18.33 28.78
CA LYS A 93 -52.82 -19.38 27.89
C LYS A 93 -53.70 -19.58 26.65
N ARG A 94 -53.07 -20.00 25.53
CA ARG A 94 -53.54 -21.14 24.71
C ARG A 94 -52.33 -21.86 24.08
N GLN A 95 -52.33 -23.19 24.16
CA GLN A 95 -51.34 -24.11 23.59
C GLN A 95 -51.87 -24.74 22.29
N PHE A 96 -51.08 -25.68 21.74
CA PHE A 96 -51.24 -26.54 20.56
C PHE A 96 -50.69 -25.90 19.27
N ASP A 97 -49.82 -26.52 18.47
CA ASP A 97 -48.94 -27.72 18.46
C ASP A 97 -48.16 -27.58 17.12
N ASN A 98 -46.96 -28.10 16.84
CA ASN A 98 -46.36 -29.40 17.15
C ASN A 98 -44.85 -29.30 17.47
N ASN A 99 -44.35 -30.34 18.13
CA ASN A 99 -42.94 -30.64 18.49
C ASN A 99 -42.42 -31.80 17.59
N PRO A 100 -41.22 -32.40 17.76
CA PRO A 100 -39.95 -31.94 18.36
C PRO A 100 -38.65 -32.34 17.59
N TRP A 101 -37.50 -31.82 18.04
CA TRP A 101 -36.13 -32.42 18.04
C TRP A 101 -35.40 -32.71 16.70
N LYS A 102 -34.24 -32.11 16.46
CA LYS A 102 -32.91 -32.54 16.96
C LYS A 102 -32.56 -34.02 16.69
N SER A 103 -31.95 -34.33 15.54
CA SER A 103 -30.64 -35.03 15.48
C SER A 103 -30.09 -35.13 14.05
N LYS A 104 -28.78 -35.42 13.94
CA LYS A 104 -27.90 -35.48 12.75
C LYS A 104 -27.39 -34.11 12.26
N LYS A 105 -26.12 -33.70 12.34
CA LYS A 105 -24.82 -34.38 12.49
C LYS A 105 -24.63 -35.62 11.59
N GLN A 106 -23.66 -35.50 10.66
CA GLN A 106 -23.10 -36.53 9.79
C GLN A 106 -23.72 -36.69 8.38
N MET A 107 -22.90 -36.27 7.39
CA MET A 107 -22.86 -36.64 5.96
C MET A 107 -23.99 -36.21 4.99
N ARG A 108 -23.71 -35.14 4.23
CA ARG A 108 -23.52 -35.13 2.76
C ARG A 108 -22.66 -33.90 2.42
N LEU A 109 -21.37 -34.06 2.13
CA LEU A 109 -20.75 -34.36 0.83
C LEU A 109 -20.86 -33.20 -0.19
N GLU A 110 -19.68 -32.65 -0.53
CA GLU A 110 -19.32 -31.95 -1.79
C GLU A 110 -20.17 -30.75 -2.24
N MET A 111 -19.74 -29.55 -1.83
CA MET A 111 -19.95 -28.30 -2.60
C MET A 111 -18.70 -27.41 -2.52
N SER A 112 -18.04 -27.27 -3.68
CA SER A 112 -17.04 -26.24 -4.09
C SER A 112 -15.97 -25.75 -3.10
N GLU A 113 -14.72 -26.14 -3.35
CA GLU A 113 -13.50 -25.51 -2.84
C GLU A 113 -13.23 -24.16 -3.52
N ASP A 114 -13.93 -23.07 -3.15
CA ASP A 114 -13.60 -21.74 -3.70
C ASP A 114 -13.91 -20.55 -2.77
N ASP A 115 -13.96 -20.77 -1.44
CA ASP A 115 -14.18 -19.70 -0.46
C ASP A 115 -13.14 -19.60 0.66
N GLU A 116 -11.87 -19.91 0.35
CA GLU A 116 -10.77 -19.53 1.22
C GLU A 116 -10.52 -18.01 1.16
N ALA A 117 -10.72 -17.36 2.31
CA ALA A 117 -10.18 -16.04 2.57
C ALA A 117 -8.64 -16.13 2.67
N LEU A 118 -7.95 -15.09 2.19
CA LEU A 118 -6.49 -15.12 2.08
C LEU A 118 -5.82 -15.10 3.47
N HIS A 119 -5.40 -16.27 3.94
CA HIS A 119 -4.76 -16.45 5.24
C HIS A 119 -3.30 -15.98 5.23
N LEU A 120 -3.08 -14.70 5.55
CA LEU A 120 -1.74 -14.17 5.77
C LEU A 120 -1.08 -14.81 7.01
N PRO A 121 0.22 -15.17 6.96
CA PRO A 121 0.95 -15.71 8.11
C PRO A 121 0.94 -14.77 9.32
N ASN A 122 0.88 -15.35 10.53
CA ASN A 122 1.01 -14.63 11.78
C ASN A 122 1.85 -15.47 12.77
N PRO A 123 3.09 -15.07 13.12
CA PRO A 123 3.75 -13.81 12.73
C PRO A 123 4.17 -13.80 11.25
N MET A 124 4.15 -12.61 10.64
CA MET A 124 4.47 -12.42 9.22
C MET A 124 5.97 -12.13 9.03
N ILE A 125 6.78 -13.20 9.13
CA ILE A 125 8.25 -13.17 9.14
C ILE A 125 8.91 -13.66 7.84
N GLY A 126 8.14 -13.83 6.76
CA GLY A 126 8.65 -14.34 5.48
C GLY A 126 9.33 -15.70 5.61
N PHE A 127 10.46 -15.86 4.92
CA PHE A 127 11.40 -16.97 5.06
C PHE A 127 12.49 -16.63 6.10
N GLY A 128 12.08 -16.05 7.24
CA GLY A 128 12.94 -15.63 8.34
C GLY A 128 13.35 -14.16 8.27
N ILE A 129 13.71 -13.61 9.43
CA ILE A 129 14.10 -12.22 9.66
C ILE A 129 15.44 -12.16 10.43
N PRO A 130 16.14 -11.01 10.50
CA PRO A 130 17.46 -10.93 11.14
C PRO A 130 17.52 -11.40 12.61
N THR A 131 16.41 -11.28 13.34
CA THR A 131 16.29 -11.72 14.75
C THR A 131 15.76 -13.14 14.92
N ASP A 132 15.20 -13.73 13.87
CA ASP A 132 14.55 -15.04 13.86
C ASP A 132 14.80 -15.72 12.50
N PRO A 133 15.96 -16.39 12.34
CA PRO A 133 16.42 -16.87 11.04
C PRO A 133 15.56 -18.02 10.50
N CYS A 134 15.70 -18.23 9.18
CA CYS A 134 14.82 -19.06 8.37
C CYS A 134 14.49 -20.43 8.98
N HIS A 135 13.20 -20.69 9.19
CA HIS A 135 12.67 -22.03 9.52
C HIS A 135 12.42 -22.90 8.27
N VAL A 136 12.40 -22.30 7.07
CA VAL A 136 12.15 -22.96 5.78
C VAL A 136 13.49 -23.29 5.12
N THR A 137 14.13 -24.39 5.51
CA THR A 137 15.49 -24.74 5.03
C THR A 137 15.56 -25.31 3.62
N ASN A 138 14.45 -25.32 2.87
CA ASN A 138 14.37 -25.77 1.49
C ASN A 138 13.13 -25.16 0.82
N ARG A 139 13.33 -24.44 -0.29
CA ARG A 139 12.26 -24.01 -1.20
C ARG A 139 12.54 -24.56 -2.60
N ILE A 140 11.74 -25.54 -3.03
CA ILE A 140 11.88 -26.12 -4.38
C ILE A 140 11.34 -25.12 -5.39
N LEU A 141 12.18 -24.74 -6.36
CA LEU A 141 11.79 -23.96 -7.53
C LEU A 141 11.63 -24.87 -8.74
N THR A 142 10.70 -24.53 -9.63
CA THR A 142 10.60 -25.16 -10.95
C THR A 142 11.83 -24.80 -11.80
N GLU A 143 12.23 -25.65 -12.74
CA GLU A 143 13.38 -25.41 -13.61
C GLU A 143 13.25 -24.09 -14.38
N SER A 144 12.04 -23.75 -14.82
CA SER A 144 11.70 -22.46 -15.45
C SER A 144 11.78 -21.26 -14.51
N ALA A 145 11.64 -21.44 -13.19
CA ALA A 145 11.76 -20.37 -12.19
C ALA A 145 13.22 -20.01 -11.85
N ILE A 146 14.13 -20.98 -11.89
CA ILE A 146 15.55 -20.81 -11.49
C ILE A 146 16.22 -19.68 -12.30
N GLY A 147 17.10 -18.93 -11.63
CA GLY A 147 17.89 -17.85 -12.25
C GLY A 147 19.28 -18.32 -12.73
N PRO A 148 20.01 -17.50 -13.50
CA PRO A 148 19.69 -16.12 -13.88
C PRO A 148 18.66 -16.00 -15.02
N PRO A 149 18.02 -14.83 -15.21
CA PRO A 149 18.04 -13.69 -14.30
C PRO A 149 17.38 -14.03 -12.96
N TYR A 150 17.85 -13.41 -11.88
CA TYR A 150 17.05 -13.33 -10.67
C TYR A 150 15.92 -12.33 -10.89
N PHE A 151 14.77 -12.55 -10.27
CA PHE A 151 13.67 -11.60 -10.27
C PHE A 151 13.13 -11.36 -8.87
N TYR A 152 12.56 -10.17 -8.64
CA TYR A 152 12.01 -9.76 -7.36
C TYR A 152 10.82 -8.81 -7.57
N TYR A 153 9.61 -9.29 -7.28
CA TYR A 153 8.37 -8.55 -7.41
C TYR A 153 7.73 -8.30 -6.04
N GLU A 154 7.37 -7.05 -5.73
CA GLU A 154 6.67 -6.64 -4.50
C GLU A 154 5.20 -6.28 -4.78
N ASN A 155 4.31 -6.64 -3.85
CA ASN A 155 2.95 -6.11 -3.80
C ASN A 155 2.42 -6.04 -2.35
N VAL A 156 1.33 -5.31 -2.14
CA VAL A 156 0.65 -5.21 -0.84
C VAL A 156 0.15 -6.56 -0.35
N ALA A 157 0.45 -6.92 0.90
CA ALA A 157 0.06 -8.24 1.44
C ALA A 157 -1.48 -8.41 1.46
N LEU A 158 -2.20 -7.37 1.87
CA LEU A 158 -3.67 -7.31 1.94
C LEU A 158 -4.31 -6.98 0.57
N ALA A 159 -3.87 -7.65 -0.48
CA ALA A 159 -4.48 -7.54 -1.82
C ALA A 159 -5.86 -8.23 -1.86
N PRO A 160 -6.75 -7.86 -2.82
CA PRO A 160 -8.03 -8.54 -3.03
C PRO A 160 -7.91 -10.07 -3.25
N LYS A 161 -9.01 -10.80 -2.97
CA LYS A 161 -9.09 -12.26 -3.17
C LYS A 161 -8.69 -12.61 -4.61
N GLY A 162 -7.89 -13.67 -4.77
CA GLY A 162 -7.38 -14.14 -6.06
C GLY A 162 -6.14 -13.40 -6.61
N VAL A 163 -5.82 -12.18 -6.15
CA VAL A 163 -4.68 -11.42 -6.71
C VAL A 163 -3.35 -12.13 -6.50
N TRP A 164 -3.09 -12.66 -5.29
CA TRP A 164 -1.88 -13.43 -5.03
C TRP A 164 -1.84 -14.78 -5.75
N ASN A 165 -2.99 -15.43 -5.98
CA ASN A 165 -3.05 -16.66 -6.76
C ASN A 165 -2.64 -16.40 -8.21
N THR A 166 -3.10 -15.29 -8.79
CA THR A 166 -2.71 -14.87 -10.14
C THR A 166 -1.24 -14.44 -10.19
N ILE A 167 -0.74 -13.65 -9.23
CA ILE A 167 0.68 -13.26 -9.17
C ILE A 167 1.57 -14.50 -9.08
N SER A 168 1.26 -15.45 -8.20
CA SER A 168 1.96 -16.73 -8.07
C SER A 168 1.95 -17.50 -9.40
N ARG A 169 0.78 -17.69 -10.00
CA ARG A 169 0.61 -18.46 -11.25
C ARG A 169 1.42 -17.89 -12.42
N PHE A 170 1.46 -16.56 -12.57
CA PHE A 170 2.23 -15.91 -13.64
C PHE A 170 3.73 -15.76 -13.32
N LEU A 171 4.14 -15.91 -12.05
CA LEU A 171 5.54 -15.91 -11.62
C LEU A 171 6.01 -17.33 -11.25
N TYR A 172 5.73 -18.28 -12.15
CA TYR A 172 6.19 -19.68 -12.12
C TYR A 172 5.75 -20.50 -10.90
N ASP A 173 4.54 -20.24 -10.39
CA ASP A 173 3.93 -20.86 -9.21
C ASP A 173 4.76 -20.69 -7.92
N ILE A 174 5.58 -19.64 -7.85
CA ILE A 174 6.40 -19.35 -6.67
C ILE A 174 5.53 -18.75 -5.55
N GLN A 175 5.53 -19.44 -4.40
CA GLN A 175 4.90 -18.95 -3.17
C GLN A 175 5.45 -17.55 -2.76
N PRO A 176 4.57 -16.55 -2.52
CA PRO A 176 4.99 -15.24 -2.01
C PRO A 176 5.58 -15.31 -0.60
N GLU A 177 6.70 -14.62 -0.41
CA GLU A 177 7.28 -14.33 0.90
C GLU A 177 6.52 -13.17 1.56
N PHE A 178 5.63 -13.47 2.51
CA PHE A 178 4.89 -12.45 3.25
C PHE A 178 5.66 -11.98 4.49
N VAL A 179 6.08 -10.71 4.52
CA VAL A 179 6.79 -10.12 5.65
C VAL A 179 6.27 -8.72 6.01
N ASP A 180 6.32 -8.38 7.30
CA ASP A 180 6.04 -7.03 7.81
C ASP A 180 7.33 -6.29 8.12
N SER A 181 7.55 -5.10 7.54
CA SER A 181 8.73 -4.28 7.84
C SER A 181 8.82 -3.81 9.30
N LEU A 182 7.83 -4.05 10.16
CA LEU A 182 7.98 -3.87 11.62
C LEU A 182 9.12 -4.72 12.21
N TYR A 183 9.55 -5.79 11.56
CA TYR A 183 10.71 -6.58 11.98
C TYR A 183 12.05 -5.98 11.57
N PHE A 184 12.03 -4.95 10.72
CA PHE A 184 13.21 -4.29 10.17
C PHE A 184 13.35 -2.84 10.65
N CYS A 185 12.25 -2.11 10.90
CA CYS A 185 12.29 -0.72 11.36
C CYS A 185 11.13 -0.35 12.31
N ALA A 186 11.04 0.92 12.70
CA ALA A 186 10.02 1.44 13.61
C ALA A 186 8.60 1.60 13.02
N SER A 187 8.38 1.29 11.73
CA SER A 187 7.07 1.36 11.07
C SER A 187 6.66 0.04 10.43
N ALA A 188 5.42 -0.41 10.67
CA ALA A 188 4.87 -1.58 10.00
C ALA A 188 4.65 -1.33 8.50
N ARG A 189 4.99 -2.30 7.63
CA ARG A 189 4.71 -2.27 6.19
C ARG A 189 4.54 -3.71 5.71
N LYS A 190 3.28 -4.15 5.66
CA LYS A 190 2.86 -5.50 5.28
C LYS A 190 2.95 -5.71 3.78
N ARG A 191 3.84 -6.58 3.31
CA ARG A 191 4.09 -6.86 1.89
C ARG A 191 4.25 -8.35 1.62
N GLY A 192 3.93 -8.75 0.39
CA GLY A 192 4.35 -10.03 -0.18
C GLY A 192 5.41 -9.79 -1.24
N TYR A 193 6.36 -10.72 -1.35
CA TYR A 193 7.46 -10.65 -2.30
C TYR A 193 7.57 -11.98 -3.06
N VAL A 194 7.54 -11.94 -4.40
CA VAL A 194 7.74 -13.13 -5.23
C VAL A 194 9.08 -13.00 -5.94
N HIS A 195 9.97 -13.95 -5.69
CA HIS A 195 11.34 -13.95 -6.21
C HIS A 195 11.86 -15.37 -6.36
N ASN A 196 12.86 -15.56 -7.23
CA ASN A 196 13.63 -16.80 -7.35
C ASN A 196 15.00 -16.75 -6.62
N LEU A 197 15.29 -15.70 -5.85
CA LEU A 197 16.50 -15.59 -5.02
C LEU A 197 16.63 -16.77 -4.02
N PRO A 198 17.88 -17.16 -3.67
CA PRO A 198 18.17 -17.98 -2.50
C PRO A 198 17.65 -17.34 -1.19
N ILE A 199 17.43 -18.18 -0.18
CA ILE A 199 16.90 -17.77 1.14
C ILE A 199 17.91 -18.00 2.27
N GLU A 200 18.92 -18.81 2.00
CA GLU A 200 20.08 -19.13 2.83
C GLU A 200 21.06 -17.94 2.86
N ASN A 201 21.85 -17.83 3.94
CA ASN A 201 22.93 -16.84 4.08
C ASN A 201 22.52 -15.35 3.93
N ARG A 202 21.23 -15.02 4.05
CA ARG A 202 20.75 -13.64 4.14
C ARG A 202 21.35 -12.92 5.35
N PHE A 203 21.73 -11.65 5.19
CA PHE A 203 22.28 -10.81 6.26
C PHE A 203 21.67 -9.39 6.26
N PRO A 204 21.46 -8.77 7.42
CA PRO A 204 20.89 -7.42 7.51
C PRO A 204 21.86 -6.32 7.08
N LEU A 205 21.32 -5.15 6.74
CA LEU A 205 22.13 -3.94 6.64
C LEU A 205 22.70 -3.50 8.00
N VAL A 206 23.88 -2.90 7.96
CA VAL A 206 24.56 -2.32 9.12
C VAL A 206 24.90 -0.86 8.80
N PRO A 207 24.66 0.11 9.71
CA PRO A 207 24.00 -0.05 11.01
C PRO A 207 22.53 -0.42 10.88
N LEU A 208 22.00 -1.14 11.89
CA LEU A 208 20.58 -1.44 11.99
C LEU A 208 19.79 -0.14 12.21
N PRO A 209 18.63 0.05 11.53
CA PRO A 209 17.78 1.22 11.72
C PRO A 209 17.05 1.17 13.08
N PRO A 210 16.49 2.30 13.56
CA PRO A 210 15.71 2.33 14.79
C PRO A 210 14.48 1.41 14.69
N HIS A 211 14.28 0.58 15.71
CA HIS A 211 13.19 -0.38 15.80
C HIS A 211 11.98 0.16 16.58
N THR A 212 12.10 1.24 17.37
CA THR A 212 10.95 1.88 18.02
C THR A 212 10.83 3.36 17.70
N ILE A 213 9.63 3.92 17.86
CA ILE A 213 9.37 5.37 17.78
C ILE A 213 10.33 6.14 18.71
N LYS A 214 10.65 5.58 19.88
CA LYS A 214 11.50 6.24 20.90
C LYS A 214 12.98 6.24 20.51
N GLU A 215 13.43 5.25 19.74
CA GLU A 215 14.77 5.25 19.12
C GLU A 215 14.85 6.17 17.91
N ALA A 216 13.82 6.16 17.05
CA ALA A 216 13.73 7.00 15.86
C ALA A 216 13.64 8.50 16.22
N PHE A 217 12.84 8.84 17.24
CA PHE A 217 12.51 10.21 17.60
C PHE A 217 12.75 10.48 19.10
N PRO A 218 14.01 10.43 19.57
CA PRO A 218 14.33 10.52 21.00
C PRO A 218 13.83 11.82 21.67
N LEU A 219 13.72 12.90 20.90
CA LEU A 219 13.20 14.19 21.37
C LEU A 219 11.69 14.18 21.71
N THR A 220 10.92 13.25 21.13
CA THR A 220 9.47 13.10 21.39
C THR A 220 9.18 12.45 22.75
N ARG A 221 10.14 11.69 23.31
CA ARG A 221 9.98 10.90 24.54
C ARG A 221 9.46 11.71 25.73
N LYS A 222 9.85 12.99 25.86
CA LYS A 222 9.42 13.89 26.95
C LYS A 222 7.98 14.39 26.83
N TRP A 223 7.36 14.24 25.67
CA TRP A 223 5.99 14.66 25.37
C TRP A 223 5.03 13.47 25.22
N TRP A 224 5.55 12.25 25.26
CA TRP A 224 4.78 11.04 25.06
C TRP A 224 3.95 10.72 26.30
N PRO A 225 2.60 10.74 26.24
CA PRO A 225 1.77 10.48 27.40
C PRO A 225 1.81 9.00 27.79
N SER A 226 1.54 8.73 29.06
CA SER A 226 1.47 7.38 29.65
C SER A 226 0.45 6.47 28.96
N TRP A 227 -0.67 7.04 28.50
CA TRP A 227 -1.76 6.32 27.84
C TRP A 227 -1.55 6.07 26.34
N ASP A 228 -0.53 6.66 25.70
CA ASP A 228 -0.14 6.31 24.33
C ASP A 228 0.86 5.13 24.34
N SER A 229 0.32 3.92 24.25
CA SER A 229 1.09 2.68 24.26
C SER A 229 1.85 2.36 22.96
N ARG A 230 1.78 3.22 21.92
CA ARG A 230 2.42 2.93 20.63
C ARG A 230 3.95 2.91 20.75
N THR A 231 4.56 1.80 20.34
CA THR A 231 6.03 1.65 20.18
C THR A 231 6.46 1.63 18.71
N LYS A 232 5.52 1.36 17.81
CA LYS A 232 5.67 1.29 16.34
C LYS A 232 4.67 2.22 15.66
N LEU A 233 5.02 2.68 14.47
CA LEU A 233 4.12 3.37 13.54
C LEU A 233 3.37 2.36 12.66
N ASN A 234 2.24 2.80 12.11
CA ASN A 234 1.52 2.06 11.06
C ASN A 234 2.20 2.29 9.70
N CYS A 235 1.66 1.66 8.64
CA CYS A 235 2.12 1.87 7.27
C CYS A 235 2.15 3.35 6.91
N LEU A 236 3.33 3.82 6.49
CA LEU A 236 3.54 5.17 6.01
C LEU A 236 2.68 5.39 4.76
N GLN A 237 2.02 6.56 4.72
CA GLN A 237 1.01 6.91 3.72
C GLN A 237 1.59 7.92 2.71
N THR A 238 0.93 8.07 1.57
CA THR A 238 1.26 9.08 0.54
C THR A 238 0.80 10.50 0.92
N CYS A 239 -0.06 10.63 1.93
CA CYS A 239 -0.63 11.87 2.42
C CYS A 239 -0.42 12.03 3.94
N ILE A 240 -0.52 13.27 4.42
CA ILE A 240 -0.33 13.62 5.84
C ILE A 240 -1.58 14.29 6.41
N ALA A 241 -1.69 14.28 7.74
CA ALA A 241 -2.76 15.00 8.44
C ALA A 241 -2.73 16.51 8.16
N SER A 242 -3.92 17.09 8.06
CA SER A 242 -4.08 18.54 7.97
C SER A 242 -3.81 19.25 9.31
N ALA A 243 -3.36 20.50 9.26
CA ALA A 243 -3.21 21.34 10.44
C ALA A 243 -4.51 21.43 11.26
N LYS A 244 -5.67 21.49 10.58
CA LYS A 244 -7.01 21.46 11.20
C LYS A 244 -7.23 20.21 12.09
N LEU A 245 -6.67 19.05 11.74
CA LEU A 245 -6.75 17.85 12.59
C LEU A 245 -5.88 18.00 13.85
N THR A 246 -4.63 18.45 13.69
CA THR A 246 -3.71 18.65 14.84
C THR A 246 -4.21 19.71 15.82
N ASP A 247 -4.88 20.77 15.33
CA ASP A 247 -5.53 21.78 16.16
C ASP A 247 -6.74 21.23 16.94
N ARG A 248 -7.58 20.39 16.30
CA ARG A 248 -8.69 19.71 16.99
C ARG A 248 -8.20 18.78 18.10
N ILE A 249 -7.15 17.99 17.84
CA ILE A 249 -6.53 17.12 18.84
C ILE A 249 -5.99 17.97 20.01
N ARG A 250 -5.25 19.04 19.72
CA ARG A 250 -4.73 19.95 20.75
C ARG A 250 -5.87 20.52 21.62
N LYS A 251 -6.90 21.09 21.00
CA LYS A 251 -8.06 21.67 21.71
C LYS A 251 -8.79 20.64 22.57
N ALA A 252 -8.97 19.41 22.08
CA ALA A 252 -9.60 18.34 22.86
C ALA A 252 -8.78 17.95 24.10
N LEU A 253 -7.45 18.06 24.04
CA LEU A 253 -6.55 17.80 25.18
C LEU A 253 -6.42 19.00 26.13
N GLU A 254 -6.49 20.24 25.62
CA GLU A 254 -6.42 21.48 26.40
C GLU A 254 -7.65 21.71 27.32
N LEU A 255 -8.73 20.94 27.15
CA LEU A 255 -9.89 20.91 28.05
C LEU A 255 -9.64 20.15 29.37
N HIS A 256 -8.46 19.53 29.52
CA HIS A 256 -8.14 18.67 30.66
C HIS A 256 -6.74 19.00 31.22
N ASP A 257 -6.66 19.27 32.53
CA ASP A 257 -5.39 19.60 33.21
C ASP A 257 -4.48 18.38 33.45
N GLY A 258 -5.02 17.16 33.32
CA GLY A 258 -4.33 15.88 33.46
C GLY A 258 -4.69 14.91 32.33
N ASP A 259 -4.66 13.61 32.62
CA ASP A 259 -5.06 12.60 31.63
C ASP A 259 -6.55 12.78 31.24
N PRO A 260 -6.87 12.87 29.94
CA PRO A 260 -8.24 13.12 29.48
C PRO A 260 -9.09 11.85 29.60
N PRO A 261 -10.43 11.95 29.51
CA PRO A 261 -11.32 10.78 29.55
C PRO A 261 -10.99 9.74 28.46
N GLU A 262 -11.25 8.46 28.74
CA GLU A 262 -10.94 7.34 27.82
C GLU A 262 -11.51 7.53 26.40
N SER A 263 -12.67 8.18 26.26
CA SER A 263 -13.27 8.51 24.96
C SER A 263 -12.41 9.49 24.14
N VAL A 264 -11.81 10.48 24.82
CA VAL A 264 -10.88 11.45 24.21
C VAL A 264 -9.54 10.78 23.93
N GLN A 265 -9.02 9.96 24.85
CA GLN A 265 -7.81 9.17 24.61
C GLN A 265 -7.97 8.29 23.38
N LYS A 266 -9.06 7.52 23.29
CA LYS A 266 -9.38 6.66 22.14
C LYS A 266 -9.43 7.48 20.84
N TYR A 267 -10.20 8.58 20.82
CA TYR A 267 -10.24 9.48 19.66
C TYR A 267 -8.85 9.94 19.22
N VAL A 268 -8.01 10.43 20.15
CA VAL A 268 -6.67 10.92 19.84
C VAL A 268 -5.77 9.79 19.35
N ILE A 269 -5.77 8.62 20.00
CA ILE A 269 -4.99 7.46 19.57
C ILE A 269 -5.43 6.97 18.18
N ASP A 270 -6.72 6.92 17.89
CA ASP A 270 -7.23 6.47 16.59
C ASP A 270 -6.83 7.43 15.46
N GLN A 271 -6.88 8.75 15.69
CA GLN A 271 -6.32 9.74 14.75
C GLN A 271 -4.79 9.62 14.62
N CYS A 272 -4.07 9.43 15.72
CA CYS A 272 -2.61 9.29 15.70
C CYS A 272 -2.15 8.00 15.01
N LYS A 273 -2.92 6.91 15.12
CA LYS A 273 -2.73 5.66 14.36
C LYS A 273 -3.05 5.83 12.88
N LYS A 274 -4.16 6.50 12.55
CA LYS A 274 -4.59 6.71 11.15
C LYS A 274 -3.57 7.55 10.37
N TRP A 275 -3.00 8.58 10.99
CA TRP A 275 -2.14 9.56 10.33
C TRP A 275 -0.67 9.53 10.77
N ASN A 276 -0.24 8.48 11.48
CA ASN A 276 1.12 8.34 12.02
C ASN A 276 1.62 9.56 12.80
N LEU A 277 0.75 10.18 13.60
CA LEU A 277 1.10 11.39 14.35
C LEU A 277 2.00 11.07 15.54
N VAL A 278 2.99 11.93 15.78
CA VAL A 278 3.96 11.84 16.89
C VAL A 278 3.86 13.06 17.82
N TRP A 279 4.21 12.86 19.09
CA TRP A 279 4.11 13.90 20.13
C TRP A 279 5.31 14.86 20.09
N VAL A 280 5.07 16.12 19.75
CA VAL A 280 6.10 17.16 19.56
C VAL A 280 6.08 18.26 20.62
N GLY A 281 5.05 18.29 21.48
CA GLY A 281 4.90 19.24 22.57
C GLY A 281 3.81 18.82 23.55
N ARG A 282 3.72 19.48 24.71
CA ARG A 282 2.54 19.37 25.60
C ARG A 282 1.28 19.63 24.77
N ASN A 283 0.36 18.66 24.76
CA ASN A 283 -0.89 18.64 24.00
C ASN A 283 -0.73 18.84 22.48
N LYS A 284 0.46 18.60 21.93
CA LYS A 284 0.77 18.83 20.51
C LYS A 284 1.28 17.57 19.82
N VAL A 285 0.52 17.15 18.81
CA VAL A 285 0.91 16.11 17.86
C VAL A 285 1.19 16.73 16.49
N ALA A 286 2.08 16.12 15.71
CA ALA A 286 2.40 16.52 14.34
C ALA A 286 2.49 15.30 13.42
N PRO A 287 2.25 15.46 12.10
CA PRO A 287 2.68 14.48 11.12
C PRO A 287 4.22 14.39 11.09
N LEU A 288 4.74 13.26 10.61
CA LEU A 288 6.18 13.07 10.39
C LEU A 288 6.67 14.03 9.30
N GLU A 289 7.85 14.61 9.49
CA GLU A 289 8.54 15.40 8.47
C GLU A 289 9.10 14.49 7.34
N PRO A 290 9.34 15.01 6.11
CA PRO A 290 9.76 14.16 5.01
C PRO A 290 11.11 13.45 5.24
N ASP A 291 12.06 14.07 5.96
CA ASP A 291 13.34 13.42 6.30
C ASP A 291 13.22 12.38 7.43
N GLU A 292 12.18 12.48 8.27
CA GLU A 292 11.80 11.43 9.22
C GLU A 292 11.22 10.22 8.49
N VAL A 293 10.41 10.45 7.45
CA VAL A 293 9.87 9.39 6.58
C VAL A 293 10.97 8.72 5.75
N GLU A 294 11.91 9.48 5.18
CA GLU A 294 13.11 8.94 4.50
C GLU A 294 13.90 8.00 5.42
N MET A 295 14.16 8.40 6.67
CA MET A 295 14.87 7.61 7.67
C MET A 295 14.14 6.30 8.01
N LEU A 296 12.81 6.33 8.22
CA LEU A 296 12.02 5.13 8.54
C LEU A 296 11.98 4.12 7.39
N LEU A 297 12.04 4.61 6.14
CA LEU A 297 12.12 3.79 4.93
C LEU A 297 13.54 3.35 4.59
N GLY A 298 14.57 3.82 5.30
CA GLY A 298 15.97 3.45 5.09
C GLY A 298 16.67 4.16 3.92
N PHE A 299 16.10 5.27 3.43
CA PHE A 299 16.72 6.14 2.43
C PHE A 299 17.76 7.09 3.05
N PRO A 300 18.73 7.60 2.25
CA PRO A 300 19.59 8.69 2.67
C PRO A 300 18.80 9.93 3.12
N LYS A 301 19.35 10.68 4.09
CA LYS A 301 18.72 11.93 4.54
C LYS A 301 18.73 12.96 3.41
N ASN A 302 17.57 13.59 3.16
CA ASN A 302 17.31 14.51 2.03
C ASN A 302 17.24 13.83 0.65
N HIS A 303 17.12 12.49 0.55
CA HIS A 303 17.07 11.76 -0.73
C HIS A 303 16.03 12.32 -1.71
N THR A 304 14.86 12.71 -1.22
CA THR A 304 13.77 13.28 -2.04
C THR A 304 13.73 14.82 -2.00
N ARG A 305 14.79 15.50 -1.52
CA ARG A 305 14.80 16.97 -1.37
C ARG A 305 15.70 17.64 -2.41
N GLY A 306 15.10 18.43 -3.30
CA GLY A 306 15.81 19.24 -4.29
C GLY A 306 15.08 19.26 -5.62
N GLY A 307 15.73 19.73 -6.68
CA GLY A 307 15.24 19.52 -8.06
C GLY A 307 13.82 20.01 -8.36
N GLY A 308 13.27 20.97 -7.62
CA GLY A 308 11.92 21.50 -7.83
C GLY A 308 10.76 20.68 -7.25
N ILE A 309 11.02 19.54 -6.59
CA ILE A 309 9.96 18.69 -6.04
C ILE A 309 9.15 19.39 -4.93
N SER A 310 7.82 19.26 -4.96
CA SER A 310 6.95 19.79 -3.92
C SER A 310 6.99 18.93 -2.65
N ARG A 311 6.65 19.52 -1.49
CA ARG A 311 6.53 18.76 -0.23
C ARG A 311 5.49 17.65 -0.32
N THR A 312 4.42 17.84 -1.10
CA THR A 312 3.36 16.84 -1.32
C THR A 312 3.89 15.66 -2.13
N ASP A 313 4.63 15.92 -3.20
CA ASP A 313 5.21 14.88 -4.05
C ASP A 313 6.26 14.05 -3.29
N ARG A 314 7.04 14.67 -2.38
CA ARG A 314 7.92 13.92 -1.48
C ARG A 314 7.17 12.85 -0.68
N TYR A 315 6.05 13.19 -0.04
CA TYR A 315 5.24 12.20 0.69
C TYR A 315 4.64 11.14 -0.24
N LYS A 316 4.16 11.54 -1.42
CA LYS A 316 3.60 10.61 -2.42
C LYS A 316 4.63 9.57 -2.87
N SER A 317 5.82 10.02 -3.25
CA SER A 317 6.93 9.16 -3.68
C SER A 317 7.46 8.27 -2.54
N LEU A 318 7.58 8.80 -1.33
CA LEU A 318 8.02 8.02 -0.16
C LEU A 318 6.99 6.97 0.25
N GLY A 319 5.70 7.31 0.34
CA GLY A 319 4.63 6.39 0.74
C GLY A 319 4.57 5.13 -0.13
N ASN A 320 4.77 5.30 -1.45
CA ASN A 320 4.76 4.21 -2.43
C ASN A 320 6.10 3.47 -2.59
N SER A 321 7.21 3.97 -2.05
CA SER A 321 8.54 3.35 -2.18
C SER A 321 8.75 2.08 -1.33
N PHE A 322 9.83 1.34 -1.60
CA PHE A 322 10.23 0.21 -0.76
C PHE A 322 10.71 0.64 0.63
N GLN A 323 10.59 -0.26 1.62
CA GLN A 323 11.39 -0.18 2.84
C GLN A 323 12.75 -0.84 2.52
N VAL A 324 13.80 -0.04 2.52
CA VAL A 324 15.13 -0.38 2.00
C VAL A 324 15.78 -1.52 2.78
N ASP A 325 15.68 -1.54 4.12
CA ASP A 325 16.35 -2.53 4.95
C ASP A 325 15.71 -3.93 4.82
N THR A 326 14.38 -4.01 4.64
CA THR A 326 13.65 -5.25 4.30
C THR A 326 14.09 -5.80 2.94
N VAL A 327 14.08 -4.94 1.90
CA VAL A 327 14.49 -5.37 0.54
C VAL A 327 15.97 -5.73 0.50
N ALA A 328 16.83 -4.99 1.17
CA ALA A 328 18.25 -5.30 1.27
C ALA A 328 18.52 -6.63 1.97
N TYR A 329 17.74 -7.00 3.00
CA TYR A 329 17.88 -8.32 3.62
C TYR A 329 17.61 -9.45 2.63
N HIS A 330 16.58 -9.34 1.77
CA HIS A 330 16.31 -10.33 0.73
C HIS A 330 17.36 -10.33 -0.40
N LEU A 331 17.82 -9.15 -0.83
CA LEU A 331 18.84 -8.99 -1.88
C LEU A 331 20.27 -9.29 -1.41
N SER A 332 20.51 -9.43 -0.10
CA SER A 332 21.84 -9.60 0.50
C SER A 332 22.64 -10.76 -0.08
N VAL A 333 21.96 -11.86 -0.41
CA VAL A 333 22.54 -13.07 -1.03
C VAL A 333 23.25 -12.79 -2.37
N LEU A 334 22.83 -11.76 -3.11
CA LEU A 334 23.45 -11.39 -4.38
C LEU A 334 24.89 -10.88 -4.23
N LYS A 335 25.31 -10.51 -3.01
CA LYS A 335 26.66 -9.99 -2.76
C LYS A 335 27.76 -11.01 -2.99
N GLU A 336 27.53 -12.26 -2.58
CA GLU A 336 28.49 -13.36 -2.77
C GLU A 336 28.39 -13.94 -4.18
N ILE A 337 27.19 -13.93 -4.77
CA ILE A 337 26.93 -14.43 -6.14
C ILE A 337 27.54 -13.48 -7.19
N TYR A 338 27.48 -12.16 -6.96
CA TYR A 338 27.93 -11.12 -7.90
C TYR A 338 28.97 -10.19 -7.28
N PRO A 339 30.18 -10.68 -6.90
CA PRO A 339 31.21 -9.87 -6.25
C PRO A 339 31.76 -8.74 -7.13
N GLN A 340 31.59 -8.84 -8.45
CA GLN A 340 31.97 -7.81 -9.42
C GLN A 340 30.84 -6.78 -9.67
N GLY A 341 29.66 -6.96 -9.06
CA GLY A 341 28.47 -6.15 -9.29
C GLY A 341 27.49 -6.71 -10.32
N VAL A 342 26.30 -6.10 -10.35
CA VAL A 342 25.11 -6.58 -11.07
C VAL A 342 24.68 -5.62 -12.19
N ASN A 343 24.08 -6.19 -13.23
CA ASN A 343 23.21 -5.49 -14.18
C ASN A 343 21.75 -5.60 -13.71
N VAL A 344 21.05 -4.47 -13.57
CA VAL A 344 19.68 -4.41 -13.02
C VAL A 344 18.71 -3.86 -14.06
N LEU A 345 17.57 -4.52 -14.21
CA LEU A 345 16.37 -3.97 -14.84
C LEU A 345 15.35 -3.66 -13.73
N SER A 346 15.11 -2.37 -13.47
CA SER A 346 14.25 -1.89 -12.38
C SER A 346 12.97 -1.32 -12.99
N LEU A 347 11.87 -2.08 -12.87
CA LEU A 347 10.56 -1.75 -13.39
C LEU A 347 9.73 -1.06 -12.29
N PHE A 348 9.13 0.09 -12.58
CA PHE A 348 8.44 0.92 -11.58
C PHE A 348 9.38 1.35 -10.44
N SER A 349 10.59 1.81 -10.81
CA SER A 349 11.69 2.02 -9.86
C SER A 349 11.41 3.11 -8.81
N GLY A 350 10.49 4.04 -9.08
CA GLY A 350 10.16 5.14 -8.20
C GLY A 350 11.41 5.93 -7.83
N ILE A 351 11.61 6.14 -6.53
CA ILE A 351 12.78 6.85 -5.98
C ILE A 351 14.03 5.97 -5.83
N GLY A 352 14.09 4.81 -6.49
CA GLY A 352 15.28 3.94 -6.54
C GLY A 352 15.49 3.07 -5.30
N GLY A 353 14.41 2.51 -4.72
CA GLY A 353 14.48 1.77 -3.46
C GLY A 353 15.36 0.51 -3.52
N ALA A 354 15.40 -0.17 -4.68
CA ALA A 354 16.21 -1.37 -4.88
C ALA A 354 17.69 -1.02 -5.12
N GLU A 355 17.94 0.05 -5.87
CA GLU A 355 19.26 0.60 -6.17
C GLU A 355 19.95 1.09 -4.89
N VAL A 356 19.20 1.80 -4.02
CA VAL A 356 19.66 2.20 -2.69
C VAL A 356 19.95 0.98 -1.81
N ALA A 357 19.12 -0.06 -1.84
CA ALA A 357 19.35 -1.30 -1.10
C ALA A 357 20.63 -2.02 -1.55
N LEU A 358 20.80 -2.24 -2.86
CA LEU A 358 22.00 -2.86 -3.44
C LEU A 358 23.28 -2.06 -3.15
N HIS A 359 23.21 -0.72 -3.25
CA HIS A 359 24.32 0.15 -2.90
C HIS A 359 24.67 0.08 -1.40
N ARG A 360 23.68 0.09 -0.50
CA ARG A 360 23.91 -0.06 0.95
C ARG A 360 24.45 -1.44 1.33
N LEU A 361 24.14 -2.48 0.57
CA LEU A 361 24.77 -3.81 0.70
C LEU A 361 26.25 -3.82 0.25
N GLY A 362 26.69 -2.79 -0.50
CA GLY A 362 28.01 -2.74 -1.13
C GLY A 362 28.11 -3.60 -2.39
N ILE A 363 26.99 -3.86 -3.08
CA ILE A 363 26.96 -4.56 -4.37
C ILE A 363 27.13 -3.51 -5.47
N PRO A 364 28.19 -3.56 -6.31
CA PRO A 364 28.38 -2.56 -7.35
C PRO A 364 27.26 -2.59 -8.40
N LEU A 365 26.72 -1.42 -8.74
CA LEU A 365 25.75 -1.25 -9.83
C LEU A 365 26.52 -1.00 -11.14
N LYS A 366 26.60 -2.01 -12.02
CA LYS A 366 27.31 -1.91 -13.31
C LYS A 366 26.50 -1.15 -14.34
N ASN A 367 25.26 -1.60 -14.55
CA ASN A 367 24.31 -1.00 -15.48
C ASN A 367 22.93 -1.11 -14.84
N VAL A 368 22.20 0.00 -14.76
CA VAL A 368 20.82 0.04 -14.28
C VAL A 368 19.94 0.61 -15.39
N VAL A 369 18.97 -0.17 -15.84
CA VAL A 369 17.87 0.31 -16.69
C VAL A 369 16.67 0.52 -15.77
N SER A 370 16.32 1.78 -15.53
CA SER A 370 15.23 2.20 -14.66
C SER A 370 14.02 2.61 -15.51
N VAL A 371 12.88 1.97 -15.29
CA VAL A 371 11.60 2.34 -15.89
C VAL A 371 10.73 3.05 -14.86
N GLU A 372 10.43 4.33 -15.08
CA GLU A 372 9.67 5.15 -14.14
C GLU A 372 8.95 6.28 -14.86
N ILE A 373 7.62 6.34 -14.69
CA ILE A 373 6.75 7.27 -15.40
C ILE A 373 6.85 8.71 -14.86
N SER A 374 7.16 8.90 -13.57
CA SER A 374 7.28 10.24 -12.99
C SER A 374 8.68 10.82 -13.20
N GLU A 375 8.76 11.90 -13.97
CA GLU A 375 10.00 12.68 -14.13
C GLU A 375 10.61 13.08 -12.78
N VAL A 376 9.78 13.44 -11.80
CA VAL A 376 10.20 13.78 -10.43
C VAL A 376 10.96 12.62 -9.77
N ASN A 377 10.47 11.38 -9.92
CA ASN A 377 11.12 10.19 -9.38
C ASN A 377 12.42 9.86 -10.14
N ARG A 378 12.41 9.97 -11.48
CA ARG A 378 13.62 9.83 -12.31
C ARG A 378 14.71 10.83 -11.91
N ASN A 379 14.33 12.08 -11.66
CA ASN A 379 15.24 13.16 -11.24
C ASN A 379 15.81 12.91 -9.83
N ILE A 380 15.05 12.31 -8.91
CA ILE A 380 15.56 11.84 -7.61
C ILE A 380 16.63 10.75 -7.80
N LEU A 381 16.33 9.71 -8.59
CA LEU A 381 17.26 8.60 -8.82
C LEU A 381 18.53 9.07 -9.55
N SER A 382 18.41 9.92 -10.57
CA SER A 382 19.55 10.58 -11.22
C SER A 382 20.39 11.39 -10.24
N SER A 383 19.76 12.22 -9.40
CA SER A 383 20.47 13.02 -8.39
C SER A 383 21.23 12.14 -7.40
N TRP A 384 20.62 11.05 -6.93
CA TRP A 384 21.27 10.08 -6.04
C TRP A 384 22.44 9.36 -6.72
N TRP A 385 22.29 8.99 -7.99
CA TRP A 385 23.32 8.31 -8.78
C TRP A 385 24.60 9.14 -8.90
N GLU A 386 24.44 10.44 -9.19
CA GLU A 386 25.55 11.40 -9.25
C GLU A 386 26.16 11.67 -7.88
N GLN A 387 25.33 11.92 -6.86
CA GLN A 387 25.77 12.22 -5.48
C GLN A 387 26.54 11.06 -4.83
N THR A 388 26.16 9.81 -5.13
CA THR A 388 26.89 8.62 -4.67
C THR A 388 28.08 8.24 -5.58
N ASN A 389 28.34 9.05 -6.62
CA ASN A 389 29.43 8.90 -7.58
C ASN A 389 29.53 7.51 -8.22
N GLN A 390 28.38 6.89 -8.52
CA GLN A 390 28.29 5.56 -9.14
C GLN A 390 29.17 5.47 -10.39
N LYS A 391 29.83 4.32 -10.58
CA LYS A 391 30.76 4.09 -11.71
C LYS A 391 30.12 3.37 -12.89
N GLY A 392 28.93 2.81 -12.69
CA GLY A 392 28.16 2.19 -13.74
C GLY A 392 27.44 3.18 -14.65
N LYS A 393 26.58 2.65 -15.52
CA LYS A 393 25.65 3.43 -16.34
C LYS A 393 24.23 3.37 -15.74
N LEU A 394 23.56 4.51 -15.67
CA LEU A 394 22.12 4.60 -15.44
C LEU A 394 21.45 4.99 -16.76
N LEU A 395 20.44 4.23 -17.18
CA LEU A 395 19.57 4.54 -18.30
C LEU A 395 18.13 4.64 -17.79
N HIS A 396 17.49 5.78 -18.02
CA HIS A 396 16.06 5.94 -17.78
C HIS A 396 15.26 5.59 -19.03
N ILE A 397 14.14 4.90 -18.80
CA ILE A 397 13.04 4.72 -19.74
C ILE A 397 11.79 5.25 -19.03
N GLU A 398 10.96 6.00 -19.74
CA GLU A 398 9.80 6.66 -19.13
C GLU A 398 8.62 5.71 -18.97
N ASP A 399 8.23 5.02 -20.05
CA ASP A 399 7.09 4.12 -20.06
C ASP A 399 7.54 2.66 -20.27
N ILE A 400 6.95 1.74 -19.52
CA ILE A 400 7.17 0.29 -19.64
C ILE A 400 6.76 -0.25 -21.02
N GLN A 401 5.83 0.43 -21.70
CA GLN A 401 5.44 0.12 -23.08
C GLN A 401 6.60 0.31 -24.08
N GLN A 402 7.63 1.11 -23.75
CA GLN A 402 8.83 1.27 -24.59
C GLN A 402 9.78 0.05 -24.51
N LEU A 403 9.58 -0.86 -23.56
CA LEU A 403 10.30 -2.13 -23.47
C LEU A 403 9.59 -3.24 -24.27
N GLU A 404 9.54 -3.05 -25.58
CA GLU A 404 9.27 -4.13 -26.54
C GLU A 404 10.47 -5.09 -26.65
N ASP A 405 10.24 -6.32 -27.13
CA ASP A 405 11.27 -7.36 -27.27
C ASP A 405 12.54 -6.89 -27.98
N ASN A 406 12.39 -6.14 -29.09
CA ASN A 406 13.52 -5.57 -29.83
C ASN A 406 14.37 -4.62 -28.97
N LYS A 407 13.73 -3.87 -28.06
CA LYS A 407 14.42 -2.95 -27.15
C LYS A 407 15.11 -3.72 -26.03
N ILE A 408 14.47 -4.76 -25.50
CA ILE A 408 15.06 -5.67 -24.51
C ILE A 408 16.30 -6.34 -25.09
N GLU A 409 16.23 -6.88 -26.31
CA GLU A 409 17.37 -7.52 -27.00
C GLU A 409 18.53 -6.53 -27.21
N GLN A 410 18.26 -5.30 -27.65
CA GLN A 410 19.29 -4.25 -27.77
C GLN A 410 19.98 -3.95 -26.42
N LEU A 411 19.20 -3.84 -25.33
CA LEU A 411 19.74 -3.58 -23.99
C LEU A 411 20.56 -4.76 -23.47
N MET A 412 20.09 -5.99 -23.68
CA MET A 412 20.82 -7.20 -23.29
C MET A 412 22.12 -7.36 -24.09
N SER A 413 22.10 -7.06 -25.39
CA SER A 413 23.30 -7.04 -26.24
C SER A 413 24.30 -5.95 -25.81
N HIS A 414 23.82 -4.76 -25.44
CA HIS A 414 24.69 -3.66 -25.01
C HIS A 414 25.28 -3.83 -23.60
N PHE A 415 24.55 -4.47 -22.68
CA PHE A 415 24.96 -4.61 -21.27
C PHE A 415 25.47 -6.01 -20.88
N GLY A 416 25.26 -7.04 -21.73
CA GLY A 416 25.63 -8.44 -21.44
C GLY A 416 24.56 -9.23 -20.66
N GLY A 417 23.28 -8.86 -20.82
CA GLY A 417 22.14 -9.41 -20.06
C GLY A 417 21.90 -8.71 -18.72
N PHE A 418 20.86 -9.16 -18.01
CA PHE A 418 20.49 -8.67 -16.68
C PHE A 418 20.66 -9.76 -15.63
N ASP A 419 21.23 -9.41 -14.47
CA ASP A 419 21.43 -10.32 -13.34
C ASP A 419 20.22 -10.30 -12.39
N LEU A 420 19.57 -9.14 -12.26
CA LEU A 420 18.37 -8.92 -11.45
C LEU A 420 17.31 -8.12 -12.22
N ILE A 421 16.07 -8.59 -12.22
CA ILE A 421 14.87 -7.85 -12.63
C ILE A 421 14.05 -7.57 -11.38
N VAL A 422 13.92 -6.30 -11.00
CA VAL A 422 13.20 -5.88 -9.79
C VAL A 422 11.99 -5.04 -10.17
N GLY A 423 10.89 -5.18 -9.43
CA GLY A 423 9.76 -4.27 -9.56
C GLY A 423 8.84 -4.27 -8.35
N GLY A 424 8.21 -3.13 -8.12
CA GLY A 424 7.12 -2.98 -7.15
C GLY A 424 5.83 -2.72 -7.90
N SER A 425 4.71 -3.27 -7.42
CA SER A 425 3.42 -3.03 -8.05
C SER A 425 3.07 -1.53 -7.97
N PRO A 426 2.81 -0.83 -9.10
CA PRO A 426 2.59 0.63 -9.15
C PRO A 426 1.20 1.01 -8.64
N CYS A 427 0.92 0.67 -7.39
CA CYS A 427 -0.42 0.57 -6.85
C CYS A 427 -0.89 1.83 -6.13
N ASN A 428 -1.59 2.69 -6.86
CA ASN A 428 -2.51 3.63 -6.23
C ASN A 428 -3.88 2.97 -5.91
N ASN A 429 -4.29 1.89 -6.60
CA ASN A 429 -5.62 1.29 -6.42
C ASN A 429 -5.65 0.00 -5.58
N LEU A 430 -4.53 -0.74 -5.43
CA LEU A 430 -4.50 -1.96 -4.61
C LEU A 430 -4.24 -1.71 -3.11
N ALA A 431 -3.79 -0.51 -2.73
CA ALA A 431 -3.86 -0.09 -1.33
C ALA A 431 -5.34 0.10 -0.94
N GLY A 432 -5.80 -0.56 0.13
CA GLY A 432 -7.21 -0.58 0.57
C GLY A 432 -7.84 0.75 1.02
N SER A 433 -7.22 1.87 0.65
CA SER A 433 -7.69 3.25 0.80
C SER A 433 -8.63 3.68 -0.34
N ASN A 434 -8.47 3.15 -1.55
CA ASN A 434 -9.32 3.48 -2.71
C ASN A 434 -10.39 2.39 -2.92
N ARG A 435 -11.58 2.56 -2.32
CA ARG A 435 -12.68 1.58 -2.50
C ARG A 435 -13.42 1.66 -3.83
N TYR A 436 -13.20 2.71 -4.62
CA TYR A 436 -13.95 2.99 -5.86
C TYR A 436 -13.38 2.35 -7.13
N HIS A 437 -12.20 1.72 -7.08
CA HIS A 437 -11.71 0.82 -8.13
C HIS A 437 -11.37 -0.54 -7.53
N ARG A 438 -12.37 -1.43 -7.47
CA ARG A 438 -12.20 -2.86 -7.12
C ARG A 438 -11.97 -3.73 -8.37
N ASP A 439 -11.32 -3.18 -9.38
CA ASP A 439 -11.05 -3.82 -10.67
C ASP A 439 -9.86 -4.81 -10.53
N GLY A 440 -10.04 -5.84 -9.68
CA GLY A 440 -8.99 -6.62 -9.01
C GLY A 440 -7.69 -6.83 -9.80
N LEU A 441 -7.77 -7.59 -10.90
CA LEU A 441 -6.72 -7.66 -11.93
C LEU A 441 -7.28 -7.32 -13.33
N GLU A 442 -8.28 -6.45 -13.36
CA GLU A 442 -8.97 -5.99 -14.57
C GLU A 442 -8.80 -4.47 -14.82
N GLY A 443 -8.32 -3.71 -13.82
CA GLY A 443 -8.01 -2.29 -13.92
C GLY A 443 -6.61 -2.01 -14.51
N LYS A 444 -6.27 -0.71 -14.66
CA LYS A 444 -4.98 -0.28 -15.26
C LYS A 444 -3.73 -0.79 -14.51
N ASP A 445 -3.76 -0.85 -13.17
CA ASP A 445 -2.65 -1.36 -12.34
C ASP A 445 -2.33 -2.84 -12.67
N SER A 446 -3.31 -3.60 -13.18
CA SER A 446 -3.18 -5.00 -13.57
C SER A 446 -2.42 -5.21 -14.86
N ALA A 447 -2.62 -4.33 -15.86
CA ALA A 447 -1.87 -4.36 -17.10
C ALA A 447 -0.37 -4.22 -16.84
N LEU A 448 0.00 -3.38 -15.88
CA LEU A 448 1.39 -3.15 -15.48
C LEU A 448 2.03 -4.38 -14.81
N PHE A 449 1.27 -5.22 -14.10
CA PHE A 449 1.75 -6.54 -13.67
C PHE A 449 2.01 -7.46 -14.87
N PHE A 450 1.11 -7.51 -15.85
CA PHE A 450 1.33 -8.33 -17.04
C PHE A 450 2.50 -7.83 -17.91
N ASP A 451 2.77 -6.53 -17.95
CA ASP A 451 3.99 -5.99 -18.56
C ASP A 451 5.27 -6.41 -17.82
N TYR A 452 5.25 -6.45 -16.47
CA TYR A 452 6.36 -7.01 -15.69
C TYR A 452 6.64 -8.47 -16.07
N VAL A 453 5.58 -9.30 -16.15
CA VAL A 453 5.69 -10.73 -16.52
C VAL A 453 6.20 -10.88 -17.97
N ARG A 454 5.63 -10.13 -18.91
CA ARG A 454 6.04 -10.11 -20.33
C ARG A 454 7.52 -9.77 -20.50
N ILE A 455 8.01 -8.77 -19.76
CA ILE A 455 9.41 -8.34 -19.80
C ILE A 455 10.31 -9.39 -19.13
N LEU A 456 9.91 -9.94 -17.98
CA LEU A 456 10.61 -11.03 -17.32
C LEU A 456 10.79 -12.23 -18.27
N ASP A 457 9.71 -12.75 -18.85
CA ASP A 457 9.74 -13.88 -19.79
C ASP A 457 10.60 -13.59 -21.02
N SER A 458 10.56 -12.35 -21.53
CA SER A 458 11.37 -11.95 -22.69
C SER A 458 12.87 -11.87 -22.34
N VAL A 459 13.23 -11.36 -21.17
CA VAL A 459 14.62 -11.41 -20.68
C VAL A 459 15.05 -12.85 -20.40
N LYS A 460 14.20 -13.71 -19.82
CA LYS A 460 14.56 -15.14 -19.62
C LYS A 460 14.78 -15.85 -20.96
N ARG A 461 13.90 -15.64 -21.95
CA ARG A 461 13.99 -16.21 -23.31
C ARG A 461 15.24 -15.76 -24.07
N LEU A 462 15.65 -14.50 -23.90
CA LEU A 462 16.85 -13.93 -24.53
C LEU A 462 18.14 -14.17 -23.73
N SER A 463 18.04 -14.68 -22.50
CA SER A 463 19.22 -15.00 -21.69
C SER A 463 19.85 -16.30 -22.21
N PRO A 464 21.16 -16.32 -22.52
CA PRO A 464 21.82 -17.56 -22.91
C PRO A 464 21.76 -18.56 -21.75
N VAL A 465 21.43 -19.81 -22.06
CA VAL A 465 21.58 -20.94 -21.13
C VAL A 465 23.07 -21.00 -20.77
N ARG A 466 23.39 -20.77 -19.49
CA ARG A 466 24.76 -20.73 -18.96
C ARG A 466 25.17 -22.06 -18.35
#